data_AF-A0A0A7CP77-F1
#
_entry.id   AF-A0A0A7CP77-F1
#
_cell.length_a   1.000
_cell.length_b   1.000
_cell.length_c   1.000
_cell.angle_alpha   90.00
_cell.angle_beta   90.00
_cell.angle_gamma   90.00
#
_symmetry.space_group_name_H-M   'P 1'
#
loop_
_entity.id
_entity.type
_entity.pdbx_description
1 polymer ?
#
loop_
_entity_poly.entity_id
_entity_poly.type
_entity_poly.pdbx_seq_one_letter_code
_entity_poly.pdbx_strand_id
1 'polypeptide(L)'
;MRFLYLHALLSLLAIALAQTTVSCPQKRVRRAWSQYSKADKDTYINAVALAMQKGYHQRFVEMHMDPPSEREAHGCLFFYWHRAFLLGYENMLRSLGNQYACVTIPYWDYATLGAKFIAGSCNNMLSCSTLLQDFGGSLPRGRSTQSRSVNGASFQTDNCVVSPMTQNFCQDTKSWTDKKCYNCMPRNDWSKVAVPPDVNIVNVFNNIMGNVKPTLAGVTAGVQAIVDAMHSIYYNCIVRRNPPANPGNDLRTWTTCRNSKGTSIDPKDIITMRVGAPATSIWTATSNPIYPFFQGLPRTYPAYADTSNLGSNSYTYDFTGTALDGMNNLCLSFKPPRAFLQESSLIEDRLNPKKASVYNPDTSSSNQSCIATESNWITEATALAAKVYSEPSDINNQVQMMLCVFYNECLGGVYDYSEEFKKTFRVHSPPPCKQVIDGLARGDFVIGVPGWEATMMKHYKCSSPSSVFA
;
A
#
# COMPACT_ATOMS: atom_id res chain seq x y z
N MET A 1 77.05 -34.05 19.26
CA MET A 1 75.78 -34.52 19.86
C MET A 1 74.68 -33.52 19.50
N ARG A 2 73.63 -34.03 18.83
CA ARG A 2 72.22 -33.56 18.76
C ARG A 2 71.86 -32.13 18.30
N PHE A 3 71.22 -32.11 17.13
CA PHE A 3 70.25 -31.16 16.58
C PHE A 3 69.20 -30.65 17.61
N LEU A 4 68.66 -29.44 17.39
CA LEU A 4 67.22 -29.22 17.13
C LEU A 4 66.86 -27.74 16.87
N TYR A 5 66.15 -27.52 15.76
CA TYR A 5 65.44 -26.31 15.35
C TYR A 5 64.17 -26.08 16.19
N LEU A 6 63.81 -24.82 16.46
CA LEU A 6 62.42 -24.38 16.74
C LEU A 6 62.33 -22.87 16.41
N HIS A 7 61.92 -22.49 15.20
CA HIS A 7 60.53 -22.21 14.77
C HIS A 7 59.86 -21.03 15.48
N ALA A 8 59.62 -19.98 14.68
CA ALA A 8 58.93 -18.75 14.99
C ALA A 8 57.45 -18.96 15.30
N LEU A 9 56.90 -18.16 16.20
CA LEU A 9 55.46 -17.95 16.36
C LEU A 9 55.20 -16.44 16.52
N LEU A 10 55.01 -15.77 15.38
CA LEU A 10 54.26 -14.51 15.32
C LEU A 10 52.79 -14.85 15.59
N SER A 11 52.27 -14.42 16.73
CA SER A 11 50.84 -14.45 17.04
C SER A 11 50.15 -13.29 16.31
N LEU A 12 49.68 -13.55 15.09
CA LEU A 12 48.66 -12.74 14.42
C LEU A 12 47.34 -12.94 15.16
N LEU A 13 46.99 -12.00 16.04
CA LEU A 13 45.66 -11.90 16.62
C LEU A 13 44.70 -11.45 15.50
N ALA A 14 44.14 -12.39 14.76
CA ALA A 14 43.00 -12.13 13.91
C ALA A 14 41.81 -11.85 14.83
N ILE A 15 41.52 -10.57 15.08
CA ILE A 15 40.23 -10.17 15.62
C ILE A 15 39.20 -10.47 14.52
N ALA A 16 38.67 -11.68 14.54
CA ALA A 16 37.42 -11.98 13.88
C ALA A 16 36.38 -11.08 14.55
N LEU A 17 36.09 -9.93 13.94
CA LEU A 17 34.84 -9.23 14.16
C LEU A 17 33.76 -10.21 13.74
N ALA A 18 33.30 -11.04 14.69
CA ALA A 18 32.03 -11.72 14.57
C ALA A 18 31.03 -10.61 14.27
N GLN A 19 30.59 -10.54 13.02
CA GLN A 19 29.37 -9.82 12.70
C GLN A 19 28.32 -10.52 13.54
N THR A 20 28.01 -9.95 14.70
CA THR A 20 26.85 -10.37 15.48
C THR A 20 25.69 -10.20 14.52
N THR A 21 25.22 -11.32 13.97
CA THR A 21 24.00 -11.34 13.17
C THR A 21 22.94 -10.78 14.11
N VAL A 22 22.48 -9.55 13.83
CA VAL A 22 21.40 -8.95 14.61
C VAL A 22 20.19 -9.83 14.34
N SER A 23 19.91 -10.73 15.28
CA SER A 23 18.70 -11.52 15.27
C SER A 23 17.58 -10.56 15.63
N CYS A 24 16.69 -10.28 14.66
CA CYS A 24 15.46 -9.57 14.95
C CYS A 24 14.56 -10.53 15.72
N PRO A 25 14.40 -10.33 17.04
CA PRO A 25 13.74 -11.32 17.88
C PRO A 25 12.24 -11.43 17.58
N GLN A 26 11.69 -10.49 16.82
CA GLN A 26 10.28 -10.44 16.45
C GLN A 26 10.09 -10.81 14.97
N LYS A 27 8.99 -11.53 14.72
CA LYS A 27 8.46 -11.71 13.36
C LYS A 27 8.22 -10.33 12.73
N ARG A 28 8.32 -10.26 11.40
CA ARG A 28 8.12 -9.01 10.66
C ARG A 28 6.67 -8.52 10.87
N VAL A 29 6.52 -7.30 11.36
CA VAL A 29 5.22 -6.62 11.48
C VAL A 29 5.28 -5.33 10.68
N ARG A 30 4.35 -5.18 9.74
CA ARG A 30 4.17 -3.95 8.96
C ARG A 30 3.13 -3.08 9.64
N ARG A 31 3.52 -1.83 9.93
CA ARG A 31 2.69 -0.82 10.62
C ARG A 31 2.37 0.34 9.68
N ALA A 32 1.34 1.12 10.00
CA ALA A 32 1.05 2.34 9.26
C ALA A 32 2.19 3.34 9.46
N TRP A 33 2.58 4.06 8.41
CA TRP A 33 3.65 5.07 8.52
C TRP A 33 3.39 6.13 9.59
N SER A 34 2.13 6.50 9.80
CA SER A 34 1.69 7.44 10.84
C SER A 34 2.05 7.00 12.26
N GLN A 35 2.31 5.71 12.48
CA GLN A 35 2.61 5.13 13.79
C GLN A 35 4.10 4.99 14.06
N TYR A 36 4.95 5.27 13.07
CA TYR A 36 6.38 5.18 13.23
C TYR A 36 6.86 6.31 14.13
N SER A 37 7.72 5.97 15.10
CA SER A 37 8.48 6.97 15.83
C SER A 37 9.40 7.74 14.87
N LYS A 38 9.86 8.93 15.26
CA LYS A 38 10.84 9.67 14.45
C LYS A 38 12.07 8.82 14.12
N ALA A 39 12.58 8.04 15.08
CA ALA A 39 13.74 7.18 14.88
C ALA A 39 13.46 6.04 13.88
N ASP A 40 12.28 5.43 13.92
CA ASP A 40 11.87 4.41 12.95
C ASP A 40 11.75 5.01 11.55
N LYS A 41 11.17 6.23 11.44
CA LYS A 41 11.06 6.96 10.16
C LYS A 41 12.44 7.28 9.58
N ASP A 42 13.32 7.86 10.40
CA ASP A 42 14.70 8.18 9.99
C ASP A 42 15.44 6.91 9.53
N THR A 43 15.28 5.80 10.25
CA THR A 43 15.88 4.50 9.89
C THR A 43 15.40 4.01 8.53
N TYR A 44 14.08 4.03 8.28
CA TYR A 44 13.51 3.62 7.00
C TYR A 44 13.95 4.55 5.85
N ILE A 45 13.88 5.86 6.05
CA ILE A 45 14.29 6.88 5.06
C ILE A 45 15.77 6.69 4.68
N ASN A 46 16.64 6.51 5.67
CA ASN A 46 18.06 6.29 5.45
C ASN A 46 18.36 4.97 4.73
N ALA A 47 17.59 3.90 5.02
CA ALA A 47 17.71 2.64 4.31
C ALA A 47 17.36 2.81 2.82
N VAL A 48 16.26 3.49 2.50
CA VAL A 48 15.85 3.75 1.11
C VAL A 48 16.86 4.66 0.39
N ALA A 49 17.33 5.72 1.05
CA ALA A 49 18.36 6.61 0.50
C ALA A 49 19.66 5.86 0.19
N LEU A 50 20.08 4.93 1.06
CA LEU A 50 21.25 4.09 0.85
C LEU A 50 21.03 3.05 -0.25
N ALA A 51 19.82 2.49 -0.37
CA ALA A 51 19.45 1.59 -1.46
C ALA A 51 19.56 2.28 -2.83
N MET A 52 19.13 3.55 -2.92
CA MET A 52 19.30 4.38 -4.12
C MET A 52 20.79 4.64 -4.40
N GLN A 53 21.56 5.02 -3.37
CA GLN A 53 23.00 5.26 -3.49
C GLN A 53 23.77 4.04 -4.00
N LYS A 54 23.45 2.84 -3.49
CA LYS A 54 24.06 1.56 -3.90
C LYS A 54 23.56 1.05 -5.26
N GLY A 55 22.57 1.72 -5.85
CA GLY A 55 22.03 1.37 -7.15
C GLY A 55 21.03 0.22 -7.13
N TYR A 56 20.50 -0.14 -5.97
CA TYR A 56 19.49 -1.20 -5.90
C TYR A 56 18.11 -0.68 -6.31
N HIS A 57 17.72 0.51 -5.84
CA HIS A 57 16.37 1.03 -6.03
C HIS A 57 15.95 1.12 -7.52
N GLN A 58 16.78 1.68 -8.38
CA GLN A 58 16.46 1.79 -9.81
C GLN A 58 16.37 0.43 -10.52
N ARG A 59 17.06 -0.61 -10.03
CA ARG A 59 16.94 -1.96 -10.59
C ARG A 59 15.57 -2.59 -10.28
N PHE A 60 14.99 -2.25 -9.13
CA PHE A 60 13.59 -2.60 -8.82
C PHE A 60 12.61 -1.80 -9.69
N VAL A 61 12.88 -0.52 -9.96
CA VAL A 61 12.09 0.29 -10.91
C VAL A 61 12.12 -0.32 -12.31
N GLU A 62 13.32 -0.66 -12.81
CA GLU A 62 13.49 -1.34 -14.10
C GLU A 62 12.79 -2.69 -14.15
N MET A 63 12.82 -3.47 -13.07
CA MET A 63 12.09 -4.74 -12.98
C MET A 63 10.60 -4.56 -13.15
N HIS A 64 10.02 -3.57 -12.46
CA HIS A 64 8.59 -3.30 -12.55
C HIS A 64 8.19 -2.75 -13.92
N MET A 65 9.07 -1.99 -14.56
CA MET A 65 8.84 -1.38 -15.87
C MET A 65 9.16 -2.30 -17.06
N ASP A 66 9.81 -3.45 -16.86
CA ASP A 66 10.04 -4.44 -17.92
C ASP A 66 8.68 -4.93 -18.47
N PRO A 67 8.41 -4.88 -19.79
CA PRO A 67 7.05 -5.05 -20.30
C PRO A 67 6.37 -6.39 -19.94
N PRO A 68 7.06 -7.56 -20.01
CA PRO A 68 6.48 -8.80 -19.48
C PRO A 68 6.21 -8.78 -17.97
N SER A 69 7.08 -8.14 -17.19
CA SER A 69 6.92 -8.01 -15.75
C SER A 69 5.74 -7.08 -15.40
N GLU A 70 5.65 -5.91 -16.03
CA GLU A 70 4.54 -4.96 -15.91
C GLU A 70 3.20 -5.60 -16.22
N ARG A 71 3.15 -6.41 -17.29
CA ARG A 71 1.93 -7.09 -17.73
C ARG A 71 1.37 -8.03 -16.67
N GLU A 72 2.23 -8.78 -15.99
CA GLU A 72 1.81 -9.70 -14.93
C GLU A 72 1.59 -8.98 -13.60
N ALA A 73 2.38 -7.94 -13.30
CA ALA A 73 2.23 -7.10 -12.12
C ALA A 73 0.84 -6.46 -12.03
N HIS A 74 0.29 -5.97 -13.15
CA HIS A 74 -1.05 -5.37 -13.21
C HIS A 74 -2.11 -6.30 -13.81
N GLY A 75 -1.83 -7.61 -13.82
CA GLY A 75 -2.80 -8.63 -14.22
C GLY A 75 -3.74 -9.04 -13.08
N CYS A 76 -4.38 -10.19 -13.25
CA CYS A 76 -5.26 -10.81 -12.26
C CYS A 76 -4.53 -11.34 -11.00
N LEU A 77 -3.19 -11.46 -11.06
CA LEU A 77 -2.32 -11.95 -9.98
C LEU A 77 -1.57 -10.82 -9.27
N PHE A 78 -2.10 -9.58 -9.38
CA PHE A 78 -1.53 -8.34 -8.86
C PHE A 78 -0.92 -8.49 -7.47
N PHE A 79 -1.68 -9.00 -6.49
CA PHE A 79 -1.24 -9.10 -5.10
C PHE A 79 -0.02 -9.99 -4.93
N TYR A 80 0.03 -11.12 -5.63
CA TYR A 80 1.09 -12.11 -5.47
C TYR A 80 2.39 -11.64 -6.14
N TRP A 81 2.26 -11.03 -7.32
CA TRP A 81 3.41 -10.39 -7.97
C TRP A 81 3.99 -9.29 -7.08
N HIS A 82 3.16 -8.36 -6.60
CA HIS A 82 3.60 -7.26 -5.75
C HIS A 82 4.13 -7.74 -4.39
N ARG A 83 3.59 -8.82 -3.83
CA ARG A 83 4.09 -9.40 -2.58
C ARG A 83 5.51 -9.94 -2.72
N ALA A 84 5.79 -10.66 -3.81
CA ALA A 84 7.15 -11.11 -4.12
C ALA A 84 8.11 -9.90 -4.31
N PHE A 85 7.65 -8.85 -5.00
CA PHE A 85 8.41 -7.62 -5.23
C PHE A 85 8.74 -6.89 -3.92
N LEU A 86 7.74 -6.69 -3.06
CA LEU A 86 7.88 -6.04 -1.75
C LEU A 86 8.78 -6.83 -0.81
N LEU A 87 8.70 -8.16 -0.81
CA LEU A 87 9.59 -9.00 -0.01
C LEU A 87 11.05 -8.93 -0.49
N GLY A 88 11.26 -8.92 -1.81
CA GLY A 88 12.59 -8.68 -2.38
C GLY A 88 13.13 -7.30 -1.97
N TYR A 89 12.30 -6.26 -2.02
CA TYR A 89 12.69 -4.91 -1.63
C TYR A 89 12.98 -4.81 -0.12
N GLU A 90 12.16 -5.43 0.71
CA GLU A 90 12.35 -5.46 2.17
C GLU A 90 13.63 -6.24 2.55
N ASN A 91 13.88 -7.39 1.91
CA ASN A 91 15.11 -8.17 2.09
C ASN A 91 16.34 -7.35 1.69
N MET A 92 16.24 -6.57 0.61
CA MET A 92 17.29 -5.63 0.21
C MET A 92 17.54 -4.59 1.30
N LEU A 93 16.52 -3.89 1.80
CA LEU A 93 16.68 -2.89 2.86
C LEU A 93 17.33 -3.49 4.11
N ARG A 94 16.88 -4.68 4.54
CA ARG A 94 17.39 -5.39 5.71
C ARG A 94 18.85 -5.83 5.56
N SER A 95 19.33 -6.00 4.33
CA SER A 95 20.72 -6.37 4.04
C SER A 95 21.70 -5.20 4.10
N LEU A 96 21.23 -3.95 4.18
CA LEU A 96 22.07 -2.76 4.04
C LEU A 96 22.98 -2.48 5.25
N GLY A 97 22.79 -3.19 6.36
CA GLY A 97 23.55 -3.05 7.59
C GLY A 97 22.76 -3.49 8.82
N ASN A 98 23.47 -3.73 9.92
CA ASN A 98 22.89 -4.20 11.18
C ASN A 98 21.78 -3.28 11.71
N GLN A 99 21.90 -1.96 11.51
CA GLN A 99 20.89 -0.98 11.90
C GLN A 99 19.59 -1.09 11.09
N TYR A 100 19.62 -1.69 9.90
CA TYR A 100 18.46 -1.89 9.05
C TYR A 100 17.90 -3.31 9.12
N ALA A 101 18.57 -4.22 9.84
CA ALA A 101 18.28 -5.65 9.87
C ALA A 101 16.82 -5.96 10.23
N CYS A 102 16.15 -5.09 10.99
CA CYS A 102 14.77 -5.25 11.43
C CYS A 102 13.75 -4.35 10.71
N VAL A 103 14.17 -3.59 9.69
CA VAL A 103 13.26 -2.78 8.88
C VAL A 103 12.17 -3.65 8.25
N THR A 104 10.94 -3.16 8.30
CA THR A 104 9.80 -3.66 7.53
C THR A 104 9.28 -2.56 6.62
N ILE A 105 8.62 -2.93 5.52
CA ILE A 105 7.97 -1.95 4.66
C ILE A 105 6.72 -1.39 5.38
N PRO A 106 6.61 -0.07 5.58
CA PRO A 106 5.40 0.53 6.13
C PRO A 106 4.27 0.46 5.11
N TYR A 107 3.02 0.52 5.57
CA TYR A 107 1.89 0.78 4.67
C TYR A 107 1.38 2.21 4.83
N TRP A 108 0.77 2.69 3.75
CA TRP A 108 0.04 3.93 3.75
C TRP A 108 -1.42 3.68 4.14
N ASP A 109 -1.85 4.28 5.24
CA ASP A 109 -3.24 4.27 5.66
C ASP A 109 -4.04 5.36 4.91
N TYR A 110 -4.41 5.03 3.67
CA TYR A 110 -5.19 5.93 2.80
C TYR A 110 -6.64 6.08 3.28
N ALA A 111 -7.19 5.09 4.01
CA ALA A 111 -8.54 5.16 4.56
C ALA A 111 -8.64 6.26 5.63
N THR A 112 -7.66 6.34 6.53
CA THR A 112 -7.56 7.47 7.47
C THR A 112 -7.33 8.81 6.76
N LEU A 113 -6.60 8.81 5.66
CA LEU A 113 -6.43 10.02 4.83
C LEU A 113 -7.77 10.48 4.23
N GLY A 114 -8.62 9.56 3.76
CA GLY A 114 -10.00 9.84 3.33
C GLY A 114 -10.84 10.41 4.47
N ALA A 115 -10.82 9.77 5.64
CA ALA A 115 -11.55 10.21 6.84
C ALA A 115 -11.17 11.64 7.27
N LYS A 116 -9.87 11.97 7.20
CA LYS A 116 -9.36 13.31 7.51
C LYS A 116 -9.86 14.37 6.52
N PHE A 117 -9.88 14.03 5.23
CA PHE A 117 -10.30 14.95 4.18
C PHE A 117 -11.80 15.26 4.25
N ILE A 118 -12.64 14.22 4.34
CA ILE A 118 -14.10 14.42 4.46
C ILE A 118 -14.49 15.17 5.74
N ALA A 119 -13.75 14.98 6.83
CA ALA A 119 -13.92 15.73 8.07
C ALA A 119 -13.43 17.20 8.00
N GLY A 120 -12.81 17.62 6.89
CA GLY A 120 -12.27 18.98 6.71
C GLY A 120 -11.02 19.28 7.56
N SER A 121 -10.32 18.27 8.04
CA SER A 121 -9.09 18.44 8.85
C SER A 121 -7.85 18.79 8.01
N CYS A 122 -7.96 18.64 6.69
CA CYS A 122 -6.92 18.91 5.69
C CYS A 122 -7.59 19.08 4.31
N ASN A 123 -6.86 19.64 3.34
CA ASN A 123 -7.48 20.14 2.09
C ASN A 123 -6.98 19.44 0.82
N ASN A 124 -5.91 18.66 0.87
CA ASN A 124 -5.28 18.06 -0.31
C ASN A 124 -4.43 16.84 0.08
N MET A 125 -4.00 16.08 -0.92
CA MET A 125 -3.18 14.89 -0.75
C MET A 125 -1.94 15.14 0.14
N LEU A 126 -1.23 16.25 -0.08
CA LEU A 126 -0.02 16.58 0.70
C LEU A 126 -0.33 16.84 2.19
N SER A 127 -1.29 17.70 2.49
CA SER A 127 -1.65 18.07 3.88
C SER A 127 -2.35 16.94 4.62
N CYS A 128 -3.07 16.07 3.92
CA CYS A 128 -3.75 14.93 4.53
C CYS A 128 -2.81 13.76 4.87
N SER A 129 -1.64 13.66 4.23
CA SER A 129 -0.71 12.52 4.35
C SER A 129 0.63 12.90 4.98
N THR A 130 0.91 12.41 6.19
CA THR A 130 2.25 12.51 6.79
C THR A 130 3.29 11.70 6.00
N LEU A 131 2.88 10.58 5.39
CA LEU A 131 3.75 9.78 4.52
C LEU A 131 4.26 10.59 3.33
N LEU A 132 3.37 11.30 2.62
CA LEU A 132 3.77 12.09 1.46
C LEU A 132 4.74 13.20 1.85
N GLN A 133 4.53 13.84 3.01
CA GLN A 133 5.44 14.85 3.54
C GLN A 133 6.81 14.25 3.89
N ASP A 134 6.84 13.18 4.68
CA ASP A 134 8.07 12.55 5.16
C ASP A 134 8.89 11.88 4.04
N PHE A 135 8.22 11.42 2.97
CA PHE A 135 8.88 10.84 1.79
C PHE A 135 9.46 11.92 0.87
N GLY A 136 9.62 13.15 1.36
CA GLY A 136 10.26 14.29 0.69
C GLY A 136 9.30 15.36 0.21
N GLY A 137 7.99 15.16 0.28
CA GLY A 137 6.98 16.11 -0.17
C GLY A 137 6.96 16.31 -1.70
N SER A 138 6.20 17.32 -2.13
CA SER A 138 5.98 17.59 -3.56
C SER A 138 6.15 19.05 -3.96
N LEU A 139 6.42 19.95 -3.01
CA LEU A 139 6.38 21.39 -3.28
C LEU A 139 7.55 21.84 -4.18
N PRO A 140 7.33 22.79 -5.10
CA PRO A 140 8.36 23.25 -6.03
C PRO A 140 9.58 23.86 -5.34
N ARG A 141 10.76 23.59 -5.90
CA ARG A 141 11.95 24.43 -5.72
C ARG A 141 12.14 25.46 -6.85
N GLY A 142 11.26 25.45 -7.87
CA GLY A 142 11.32 26.33 -9.05
C GLY A 142 9.99 26.41 -9.79
N ARG A 143 9.81 27.38 -10.70
CA ARG A 143 8.51 27.77 -11.28
C ARG A 143 8.11 27.06 -12.59
N SER A 144 8.89 26.12 -13.13
CA SER A 144 8.63 25.58 -14.47
C SER A 144 8.54 24.06 -14.50
N THR A 145 7.44 23.55 -15.07
CA THR A 145 7.27 22.15 -15.48
C THR A 145 8.44 21.69 -16.35
N GLN A 146 8.88 20.45 -16.14
CA GLN A 146 10.06 19.86 -16.74
C GLN A 146 9.68 18.55 -17.44
N SER A 147 10.23 18.34 -18.63
CA SER A 147 10.22 17.02 -19.27
C SER A 147 11.33 16.17 -18.66
N ARG A 148 10.99 14.97 -18.16
CA ARG A 148 11.93 14.01 -17.57
C ARG A 148 11.68 12.63 -18.14
N SER A 149 12.65 11.73 -17.98
CA SER A 149 12.48 10.32 -18.30
C SER A 149 13.04 9.41 -17.21
N VAL A 150 12.38 8.29 -16.99
CA VAL A 150 12.80 7.22 -16.08
C VAL A 150 12.70 5.91 -16.84
N ASN A 151 13.82 5.17 -16.90
CA ASN A 151 13.94 3.95 -17.69
C ASN A 151 13.37 4.08 -19.12
N GLY A 152 13.69 5.21 -19.79
CA GLY A 152 13.24 5.53 -21.14
C GLY A 152 11.79 6.04 -21.27
N ALA A 153 10.94 5.91 -20.25
CA ALA A 153 9.58 6.46 -20.26
C ALA A 153 9.60 7.96 -19.96
N SER A 154 9.09 8.78 -20.87
CA SER A 154 9.06 10.24 -20.73
C SER A 154 7.76 10.73 -20.10
N PHE A 155 7.84 11.76 -19.25
CA PHE A 155 6.68 12.35 -18.57
C PHE A 155 6.94 13.83 -18.23
N GLN A 156 5.86 14.56 -17.94
CA GLN A 156 5.95 15.91 -17.39
C GLN A 156 5.96 15.87 -15.88
N THR A 157 6.79 16.72 -15.28
CA THR A 157 6.85 16.88 -13.83
C THR A 157 6.85 18.35 -13.47
N ASP A 158 6.18 18.74 -12.40
CA ASP A 158 6.29 20.10 -11.91
C ASP A 158 7.71 20.39 -11.41
N ASN A 159 8.32 19.44 -10.71
CA ASN A 159 9.49 19.68 -9.87
C ASN A 159 10.47 18.50 -9.87
N CYS A 160 11.68 18.72 -9.34
CA CYS A 160 12.57 17.63 -8.94
C CYS A 160 12.96 17.80 -7.46
N VAL A 161 12.40 16.93 -6.62
CA VAL A 161 12.42 17.08 -5.16
C VAL A 161 13.67 16.42 -4.57
N VAL A 162 14.42 17.19 -3.78
CA VAL A 162 15.55 16.69 -2.98
C VAL A 162 15.14 16.67 -1.51
N SER A 163 15.44 15.57 -0.85
CA SER A 163 15.22 15.30 0.57
C SER A 163 16.18 14.19 1.02
N PRO A 164 16.29 13.89 2.32
CA PRO A 164 17.11 12.77 2.77
C PRO A 164 16.80 11.45 2.04
N MET A 165 15.52 11.17 1.73
CA MET A 165 15.14 9.97 0.97
C MET A 165 15.51 10.07 -0.52
N THR A 166 15.27 11.23 -1.15
CA THR A 166 15.20 11.36 -2.61
C THR A 166 16.48 11.88 -3.27
N GLN A 167 17.45 12.35 -2.47
CA GLN A 167 18.69 12.96 -2.95
C GLN A 167 19.60 12.02 -3.75
N ASN A 168 19.44 10.70 -3.61
CA ASN A 168 20.25 9.71 -4.31
C ASN A 168 19.50 9.07 -5.50
N PHE A 169 18.32 9.60 -5.87
CA PHE A 169 17.53 9.03 -6.95
C PHE A 169 18.28 9.04 -8.29
N CYS A 170 18.24 7.90 -8.97
CA CYS A 170 18.79 7.71 -10.31
C CYS A 170 17.69 7.17 -11.22
N GLN A 171 17.58 7.75 -12.41
CA GLN A 171 16.52 7.47 -13.39
C GLN A 171 16.64 6.11 -14.09
N ASP A 172 17.84 5.52 -14.11
CA ASP A 172 18.12 4.17 -14.63
C ASP A 172 19.53 3.69 -14.20
N THR A 173 19.81 2.41 -14.41
CA THR A 173 21.07 1.73 -14.06
C THR A 173 22.24 2.27 -14.86
N LYS A 174 22.05 2.68 -16.12
CA LYS A 174 23.11 3.27 -16.93
C LYS A 174 23.57 4.60 -16.33
N SER A 175 22.63 5.47 -15.98
CA SER A 175 22.87 6.78 -15.38
C SER A 175 23.51 6.65 -14.00
N TRP A 176 23.14 5.64 -13.23
CA TRP A 176 23.85 5.30 -11.98
C TRP A 176 25.31 4.89 -12.22
N THR A 177 25.55 4.04 -13.21
CA THR A 177 26.90 3.56 -13.56
C THR A 177 27.79 4.70 -14.07
N ASP A 178 27.22 5.57 -14.90
CA ASP A 178 27.90 6.74 -15.48
C ASP A 178 28.01 7.92 -14.50
N LYS A 179 27.45 7.81 -13.29
CA LYS A 179 27.35 8.87 -12.28
C LYS A 179 26.65 10.14 -12.78
N LYS A 180 25.60 9.97 -13.60
CA LYS A 180 24.76 11.03 -14.20
C LYS A 180 23.32 11.00 -13.70
N CYS A 181 23.13 10.65 -12.43
CA CYS A 181 21.82 10.62 -11.81
C CYS A 181 21.20 12.01 -11.69
N TYR A 182 19.87 12.07 -11.67
CA TYR A 182 19.15 13.31 -11.35
C TYR A 182 19.48 13.83 -9.94
N ASN A 183 19.74 12.94 -8.97
CA ASN A 183 19.97 13.29 -7.56
C ASN A 183 18.80 14.09 -6.93
N CYS A 184 17.61 13.88 -7.48
CA CYS A 184 16.35 14.43 -7.07
C CYS A 184 15.25 13.57 -7.69
N MET A 185 14.08 13.49 -7.06
CA MET A 185 12.96 12.71 -7.60
C MET A 185 11.95 13.62 -8.29
N PRO A 186 11.69 13.43 -9.60
CA PRO A 186 10.60 14.10 -10.31
C PRO A 186 9.25 13.90 -9.62
N ARG A 187 8.52 14.97 -9.31
CA ARG A 187 7.18 14.94 -8.67
C ARG A 187 6.28 16.07 -9.15
N ASN A 188 4.98 15.79 -9.22
CA ASN A 188 3.93 16.80 -9.39
C ASN A 188 3.54 17.39 -8.03
N ASP A 189 2.93 18.57 -8.04
CA ASP A 189 2.52 19.29 -6.84
C ASP A 189 1.24 18.69 -6.20
N TRP A 190 1.41 17.79 -5.24
CA TRP A 190 0.32 17.18 -4.48
C TRP A 190 -0.49 18.17 -3.63
N SER A 191 -0.07 19.42 -3.48
CA SER A 191 -0.89 20.45 -2.80
C SER A 191 -2.07 20.93 -3.65
N LYS A 192 -2.02 20.70 -4.97
CA LYS A 192 -3.06 21.06 -5.94
C LYS A 192 -4.08 19.95 -6.20
N VAL A 193 -3.92 18.80 -5.56
CA VAL A 193 -4.74 17.61 -5.82
C VAL A 193 -5.57 17.30 -4.57
N ALA A 194 -6.90 17.30 -4.73
CA ALA A 194 -7.84 16.88 -3.70
C ALA A 194 -7.67 15.38 -3.39
N VAL A 195 -8.10 14.96 -2.20
CA VAL A 195 -8.14 13.53 -1.87
C VAL A 195 -9.30 12.90 -2.63
N PRO A 196 -9.06 11.84 -3.43
CA PRO A 196 -10.13 11.21 -4.20
C PRO A 196 -11.13 10.51 -3.27
N PRO A 197 -12.43 10.49 -3.61
CA PRO A 197 -13.44 9.81 -2.79
C PRO A 197 -13.19 8.30 -2.64
N ASP A 198 -12.49 7.70 -3.60
CA ASP A 198 -12.29 6.26 -3.68
C ASP A 198 -11.29 5.70 -2.65
N VAL A 199 -10.54 6.56 -1.94
CA VAL A 199 -9.64 6.13 -0.85
C VAL A 199 -10.34 5.99 0.50
N ASN A 200 -11.67 6.08 0.55
CA ASN A 200 -12.48 5.92 1.76
C ASN A 200 -12.69 4.45 2.16
N ILE A 201 -12.83 4.17 3.46
CA ILE A 201 -13.08 2.81 4.00
C ILE A 201 -14.33 2.12 3.41
N VAL A 202 -15.39 2.86 3.03
CA VAL A 202 -16.60 2.30 2.40
C VAL A 202 -16.25 1.70 1.04
N ASN A 203 -15.55 2.46 0.18
CA ASN A 203 -15.17 1.98 -1.14
C ASN A 203 -14.17 0.82 -1.03
N VAL A 204 -13.24 0.91 -0.08
CA VAL A 204 -12.27 -0.15 0.24
C VAL A 204 -12.99 -1.44 0.62
N PHE A 205 -13.96 -1.38 1.52
CA PHE A 205 -14.76 -2.53 1.90
C PHE A 205 -15.52 -3.11 0.70
N ASN A 206 -16.17 -2.26 -0.11
CA ASN A 206 -16.93 -2.69 -1.28
C ASN A 206 -16.07 -3.41 -2.33
N ASN A 207 -14.80 -3.01 -2.48
CA ASN A 207 -13.85 -3.60 -3.43
C ASN A 207 -13.14 -4.88 -2.91
N ILE A 208 -13.31 -5.25 -1.64
CA ILE A 208 -12.65 -6.43 -1.06
C ILE A 208 -13.65 -7.48 -0.56
N MET A 209 -14.73 -7.06 0.08
CA MET A 209 -15.65 -7.95 0.82
C MET A 209 -17.13 -7.62 0.62
N GLY A 210 -17.46 -6.39 0.22
CA GLY A 210 -18.85 -5.94 0.07
C GLY A 210 -19.47 -6.36 -1.26
N ASN A 211 -19.20 -5.59 -2.32
CA ASN A 211 -19.92 -5.70 -3.59
C ASN A 211 -19.24 -6.61 -4.61
N VAL A 212 -17.97 -6.93 -4.39
CA VAL A 212 -17.24 -7.88 -5.23
C VAL A 212 -17.48 -9.31 -4.76
N LYS A 213 -17.47 -10.26 -5.71
CA LYS A 213 -17.45 -11.69 -5.35
C LYS A 213 -16.21 -11.97 -4.51
N PRO A 214 -16.30 -12.78 -3.43
CA PRO A 214 -15.17 -13.13 -2.56
C PRO A 214 -14.26 -14.16 -3.24
N THR A 215 -13.69 -13.78 -4.38
CA THR A 215 -12.74 -14.53 -5.18
C THR A 215 -11.51 -13.66 -5.43
N LEU A 216 -10.35 -14.27 -5.72
CA LEU A 216 -9.15 -13.50 -6.03
C LEU A 216 -9.37 -12.56 -7.23
N ALA A 217 -10.13 -12.99 -8.24
CA ALA A 217 -10.47 -12.16 -9.39
C ALA A 217 -11.29 -10.92 -9.00
N GLY A 218 -12.33 -11.10 -8.16
CA GLY A 218 -13.19 -10.01 -7.73
C GLY A 218 -12.42 -8.95 -6.94
N VAL A 219 -11.61 -9.39 -5.97
CA VAL A 219 -10.82 -8.48 -5.13
C VAL A 219 -9.70 -7.81 -5.93
N THR A 220 -9.00 -8.54 -6.81
CA THR A 220 -7.95 -7.92 -7.63
C THR A 220 -8.53 -6.82 -8.53
N ALA A 221 -9.68 -7.02 -9.17
CA ALA A 221 -10.27 -6.03 -10.07
C ALA A 221 -10.58 -4.69 -9.39
N GLY A 222 -11.06 -4.71 -8.15
CA GLY A 222 -11.37 -3.50 -7.37
C GLY A 222 -10.16 -2.81 -6.74
N VAL A 223 -9.01 -3.47 -6.71
CA VAL A 223 -7.87 -3.11 -5.85
C VAL A 223 -6.56 -2.96 -6.64
N GLN A 224 -6.56 -2.99 -7.98
CA GLN A 224 -5.33 -2.80 -8.78
C GLN A 224 -4.60 -1.46 -8.53
N ALA A 225 -5.20 -0.54 -7.76
CA ALA A 225 -4.59 0.70 -7.28
C ALA A 225 -4.21 0.70 -5.78
N ILE A 226 -4.45 -0.38 -5.01
CA ILE A 226 -4.47 -0.35 -3.54
C ILE A 226 -3.84 -1.63 -2.91
N VAL A 227 -3.14 -1.44 -1.80
CA VAL A 227 -1.92 -2.16 -1.36
C VAL A 227 -2.14 -3.60 -0.82
N ASP A 228 -1.08 -4.42 -0.81
CA ASP A 228 -0.88 -5.73 -0.14
C ASP A 228 -1.56 -5.93 1.25
N ALA A 229 -1.72 -4.84 2.01
CA ALA A 229 -2.49 -4.81 3.27
C ALA A 229 -3.95 -5.27 3.08
N MET A 230 -4.61 -4.85 2.00
CA MET A 230 -5.99 -5.20 1.71
C MET A 230 -6.17 -6.69 1.41
N HIS A 231 -5.26 -7.28 0.62
CA HIS A 231 -5.29 -8.71 0.41
C HIS A 231 -5.03 -9.47 1.72
N SER A 232 -4.22 -8.92 2.62
CA SER A 232 -4.04 -9.54 3.94
C SER A 232 -5.36 -9.55 4.71
N ILE A 233 -6.11 -8.45 4.75
CA ILE A 233 -7.46 -8.40 5.34
C ILE A 233 -8.40 -9.41 4.68
N TYR A 234 -8.47 -9.42 3.35
CA TYR A 234 -9.28 -10.40 2.60
C TYR A 234 -8.94 -11.84 3.00
N TYR A 235 -7.66 -12.20 2.98
CA TYR A 235 -7.22 -13.54 3.32
C TYR A 235 -7.59 -13.86 4.77
N ASN A 236 -7.40 -12.90 5.70
CA ASN A 236 -7.77 -13.05 7.10
C ASN A 236 -9.24 -13.38 7.28
N CYS A 237 -10.10 -12.67 6.56
CA CYS A 237 -11.54 -12.73 6.71
C CYS A 237 -12.21 -13.88 5.96
N ILE A 238 -11.74 -14.18 4.75
CA ILE A 238 -12.42 -15.08 3.81
C ILE A 238 -11.74 -16.45 3.71
N VAL A 239 -10.41 -16.50 3.87
CA VAL A 239 -9.62 -17.70 3.60
C VAL A 239 -9.13 -18.37 4.88
N ARG A 240 -8.56 -17.62 5.83
CA ARG A 240 -7.79 -18.21 6.93
C ARG A 240 -8.56 -19.16 7.83
N ARG A 241 -9.86 -18.95 8.03
CA ARG A 241 -10.69 -19.86 8.85
C ARG A 241 -10.79 -21.26 8.26
N ASN A 242 -10.75 -21.38 6.93
CA ASN A 242 -10.79 -22.66 6.21
C ASN A 242 -9.88 -22.57 4.98
N PRO A 243 -8.55 -22.64 5.19
CA PRO A 243 -7.58 -22.46 4.12
C PRO A 243 -7.59 -23.69 3.19
N PRO A 244 -7.51 -23.51 1.87
CA PRO A 244 -7.48 -24.62 0.94
C PRO A 244 -6.18 -25.43 1.06
N ALA A 245 -6.27 -26.76 0.92
CA ALA A 245 -5.09 -27.63 0.86
C ALA A 245 -4.20 -27.30 -0.35
N ASN A 246 -4.80 -26.88 -1.46
CA ASN A 246 -4.09 -26.40 -2.65
C ASN A 246 -4.62 -25.01 -3.04
N PRO A 247 -3.89 -23.93 -2.72
CA PRO A 247 -4.30 -22.57 -3.06
C PRO A 247 -4.48 -22.32 -4.56
N GLY A 248 -3.83 -23.09 -5.44
CA GLY A 248 -3.98 -23.00 -6.90
C GLY A 248 -5.30 -23.55 -7.45
N ASN A 249 -6.08 -24.27 -6.64
CA ASN A 249 -7.35 -24.90 -7.05
C ASN A 249 -8.58 -24.28 -6.35
N ASP A 250 -8.41 -23.17 -5.64
CA ASP A 250 -9.49 -22.50 -4.90
C ASP A 250 -9.71 -21.08 -5.46
N LEU A 251 -10.94 -20.76 -5.84
CA LEU A 251 -11.29 -19.46 -6.43
C LEU A 251 -11.03 -18.27 -5.48
N ARG A 252 -10.96 -18.51 -4.18
CA ARG A 252 -10.64 -17.49 -3.18
C ARG A 252 -9.16 -17.11 -3.21
N THR A 253 -8.27 -18.01 -3.64
CA THR A 253 -6.81 -17.81 -3.65
C THR A 253 -6.19 -17.93 -5.04
N TRP A 254 -6.96 -18.24 -6.07
CA TRP A 254 -6.47 -18.37 -7.43
C TRP A 254 -7.44 -17.81 -8.47
N THR A 255 -6.85 -17.24 -9.51
CA THR A 255 -7.51 -16.89 -10.76
C THR A 255 -6.47 -16.97 -11.87
N THR A 256 -6.90 -17.04 -13.13
CA THR A 256 -6.01 -17.11 -14.29
C THR A 256 -6.26 -15.95 -15.24
N CYS A 257 -5.19 -15.45 -15.83
CA CYS A 257 -5.20 -14.43 -16.87
C CYS A 257 -4.07 -14.70 -17.86
N ARG A 258 -4.01 -13.90 -18.92
CA ARG A 258 -3.03 -14.05 -20.00
C ARG A 258 -1.75 -13.28 -19.69
N ASN A 259 -0.60 -13.95 -19.80
CA ASN A 259 0.71 -13.32 -19.75
C ASN A 259 0.99 -12.47 -21.02
N SER A 260 2.17 -11.87 -21.11
CA SER A 260 2.57 -11.02 -22.25
C SER A 260 2.66 -11.76 -23.59
N LYS A 261 2.67 -13.09 -23.59
CA LYS A 261 2.68 -13.94 -24.79
C LYS A 261 1.27 -14.42 -25.19
N GLY A 262 0.23 -14.04 -24.45
CA GLY A 262 -1.13 -14.51 -24.70
C GLY A 262 -1.41 -15.92 -24.16
N THR A 263 -0.51 -16.52 -23.38
CA THR A 263 -0.70 -17.82 -22.74
C THR A 263 -1.39 -17.65 -21.39
N SER A 264 -2.30 -18.56 -21.03
CA SER A 264 -2.89 -18.60 -19.69
C SER A 264 -1.83 -18.96 -18.65
N ILE A 265 -1.86 -18.26 -17.51
CA ILE A 265 -0.97 -18.53 -16.37
C ILE A 265 -1.54 -19.68 -15.54
N ASP A 266 -0.70 -20.67 -15.23
CA ASP A 266 -0.99 -21.83 -14.39
C ASP A 266 -0.44 -21.65 -12.95
N PRO A 267 -1.05 -22.27 -11.91
CA PRO A 267 -0.53 -22.23 -10.54
C PRO A 267 0.94 -22.62 -10.37
N LYS A 268 1.49 -23.44 -11.28
CA LYS A 268 2.89 -23.91 -11.24
C LYS A 268 3.85 -22.98 -11.97
N ASP A 269 3.35 -21.99 -12.69
CA ASP A 269 4.20 -21.06 -13.43
C ASP A 269 5.06 -20.23 -12.48
N ILE A 270 6.28 -19.96 -12.93
CA ILE A 270 7.20 -19.06 -12.25
C ILE A 270 6.75 -17.62 -12.51
N ILE A 271 6.68 -16.82 -11.46
CA ILE A 271 6.31 -15.40 -11.54
C ILE A 271 7.24 -14.68 -12.54
N THR A 272 6.70 -13.96 -13.52
CA THR A 272 7.54 -13.17 -14.44
C THR A 272 8.04 -11.90 -13.76
N MET A 273 9.30 -11.91 -13.35
CA MET A 273 10.04 -10.74 -12.84
C MET A 273 11.40 -10.72 -13.51
N ARG A 274 11.69 -9.70 -14.33
CA ARG A 274 12.90 -9.64 -15.15
C ARG A 274 13.75 -8.42 -14.86
N VAL A 275 15.07 -8.56 -14.95
CA VAL A 275 16.06 -7.54 -14.58
C VAL A 275 17.23 -7.49 -15.54
N GLY A 276 17.85 -6.31 -15.63
CA GLY A 276 19.06 -6.06 -16.41
C GLY A 276 18.79 -5.77 -17.89
N ALA A 277 19.88 -5.54 -18.63
CA ALA A 277 19.86 -5.30 -20.07
C ALA A 277 20.93 -6.18 -20.74
N PRO A 278 20.56 -7.28 -21.46
CA PRO A 278 19.19 -7.73 -21.73
C PRO A 278 18.48 -8.27 -20.48
N ALA A 279 17.16 -8.13 -20.45
CA ALA A 279 16.35 -8.51 -19.29
C ALA A 279 16.24 -10.05 -19.14
N THR A 280 16.63 -10.54 -17.96
CA THR A 280 16.61 -11.97 -17.58
C THR A 280 15.80 -12.17 -16.31
N SER A 281 15.30 -13.39 -16.07
CA SER A 281 14.49 -13.69 -14.89
C SER A 281 15.27 -13.46 -13.59
N ILE A 282 14.70 -12.72 -12.63
CA ILE A 282 15.30 -12.51 -11.30
C ILE A 282 15.50 -13.82 -10.55
N TRP A 283 14.77 -14.87 -10.91
CA TRP A 283 14.88 -16.19 -10.29
C TRP A 283 16.13 -16.97 -10.72
N THR A 284 16.81 -16.53 -11.79
CA THR A 284 18.01 -17.17 -12.34
C THR A 284 19.17 -16.22 -12.61
N ALA A 285 18.97 -14.90 -12.46
CA ALA A 285 19.97 -13.87 -12.73
C ALA A 285 21.07 -13.76 -11.64
N THR A 286 21.85 -14.82 -11.41
CA THR A 286 22.82 -14.92 -10.30
C THR A 286 23.90 -13.83 -10.28
N SER A 287 24.21 -13.22 -11.44
CA SER A 287 25.14 -12.09 -11.56
C SER A 287 24.52 -10.73 -11.25
N ASN A 288 23.19 -10.64 -11.15
CA ASN A 288 22.50 -9.38 -10.90
C ASN A 288 22.61 -8.98 -9.43
N PRO A 289 22.99 -7.72 -9.10
CA PRO A 289 23.14 -7.27 -7.71
C PRO A 289 21.90 -7.41 -6.83
N ILE A 290 20.70 -7.48 -7.40
CA ILE A 290 19.46 -7.65 -6.62
C ILE A 290 18.97 -9.10 -6.53
N TYR A 291 19.60 -10.06 -7.23
CA TYR A 291 19.29 -11.49 -7.15
C TYR A 291 19.30 -12.08 -5.73
N PRO A 292 20.30 -11.76 -4.87
CA PRO A 292 20.37 -12.36 -3.53
C PRO A 292 19.15 -12.08 -2.65
N PHE A 293 18.37 -11.03 -2.97
CA PHE A 293 17.19 -10.64 -2.20
C PHE A 293 15.94 -11.47 -2.54
N PHE A 294 15.96 -12.20 -3.66
CA PHE A 294 14.87 -13.06 -4.15
C PHE A 294 15.18 -14.56 -4.03
N GLN A 295 16.45 -14.95 -3.91
CA GLN A 295 16.86 -16.37 -3.98
C GLN A 295 16.15 -17.30 -2.98
N GLY A 296 15.76 -16.78 -1.81
CA GLY A 296 15.05 -17.51 -0.75
C GLY A 296 13.53 -17.34 -0.73
N LEU A 297 12.97 -16.64 -1.73
CA LEU A 297 11.54 -16.43 -1.84
C LEU A 297 10.87 -17.53 -2.70
N PRO A 298 9.59 -17.87 -2.44
CA PRO A 298 8.85 -18.75 -3.31
C PRO A 298 8.79 -18.22 -4.75
N ARG A 299 8.73 -19.11 -5.75
CA ARG A 299 8.79 -18.71 -7.18
C ARG A 299 7.44 -18.71 -7.88
N THR A 300 6.42 -19.32 -7.28
CA THR A 300 5.09 -19.46 -7.86
C THR A 300 4.10 -18.54 -7.17
N TYR A 301 3.08 -18.12 -7.90
CA TYR A 301 2.05 -17.20 -7.43
C TYR A 301 1.28 -17.68 -6.18
N PRO A 302 0.71 -18.91 -6.12
CA PRO A 302 -0.12 -19.31 -4.99
C PRO A 302 0.65 -19.45 -3.67
N ALA A 303 1.98 -19.63 -3.74
CA ALA A 303 2.83 -19.68 -2.55
C ALA A 303 2.84 -18.35 -1.77
N TYR A 304 2.42 -17.26 -2.41
CA TYR A 304 2.28 -15.97 -1.78
C TYR A 304 0.92 -15.73 -1.15
N ALA A 305 -0.06 -16.62 -1.25
CA ALA A 305 -1.42 -16.36 -0.78
C ALA A 305 -1.50 -15.99 0.71
N ASP A 306 -0.76 -16.71 1.57
CA ASP A 306 -0.71 -16.48 3.02
C ASP A 306 0.60 -15.79 3.44
N THR A 307 0.51 -14.55 3.90
CA THR A 307 1.68 -13.79 4.38
C THR A 307 2.32 -14.39 5.62
N SER A 308 1.57 -15.19 6.38
CA SER A 308 2.06 -15.81 7.62
C SER A 308 2.84 -17.11 7.37
N ASN A 309 2.77 -17.66 6.15
CA ASN A 309 3.39 -18.93 5.75
C ASN A 309 4.42 -18.78 4.62
N LEU A 310 5.42 -17.91 4.83
CA LEU A 310 6.52 -17.61 3.90
C LEU A 310 7.90 -17.90 4.51
N GLY A 311 7.95 -18.80 5.50
CA GLY A 311 9.17 -19.16 6.22
C GLY A 311 9.79 -17.96 6.96
N SER A 312 11.09 -17.71 6.75
CA SER A 312 11.80 -16.56 7.35
C SER A 312 11.35 -15.19 6.80
N ASN A 313 10.54 -15.20 5.75
CA ASN A 313 9.96 -14.01 5.13
C ASN A 313 8.50 -13.78 5.57
N SER A 314 7.94 -14.61 6.46
CA SER A 314 6.59 -14.41 6.99
C SER A 314 6.45 -13.06 7.69
N TYR A 315 5.30 -12.42 7.49
CA TYR A 315 4.98 -11.13 8.09
C TYR A 315 3.47 -10.97 8.34
N THR A 316 3.13 -10.06 9.24
CA THR A 316 1.76 -9.65 9.53
C THR A 316 1.62 -8.14 9.39
N TYR A 317 0.37 -7.68 9.29
CA TYR A 317 0.02 -6.29 9.42
C TYR A 317 -0.49 -6.00 10.82
N ASP A 318 -0.11 -4.85 11.35
CA ASP A 318 -0.72 -4.24 12.52
C ASP A 318 -1.56 -3.06 12.04
N PHE A 319 -2.88 -3.21 12.20
CA PHE A 319 -3.87 -2.22 11.80
C PHE A 319 -4.39 -1.39 12.98
N THR A 320 -3.96 -1.67 14.22
CA THR A 320 -4.49 -1.01 15.41
C THR A 320 -4.44 0.51 15.26
N GLY A 321 -5.53 1.23 15.51
CA GLY A 321 -5.56 2.69 15.42
C GLY A 321 -5.55 3.26 13.99
N THR A 322 -5.78 2.44 12.97
CA THR A 322 -6.06 2.86 11.58
C THR A 322 -7.52 2.63 11.23
N ALA A 323 -8.02 3.26 10.17
CA ALA A 323 -9.38 2.97 9.66
C ALA A 323 -9.56 1.51 9.16
N LEU A 324 -8.46 0.78 8.92
CA LEU A 324 -8.50 -0.61 8.46
C LEU A 324 -8.71 -1.65 9.59
N ASP A 325 -8.54 -1.26 10.85
CA ASP A 325 -8.55 -2.17 12.01
C ASP A 325 -9.89 -2.92 12.16
N GLY A 326 -10.99 -2.16 12.22
CA GLY A 326 -12.32 -2.74 12.34
C GLY A 326 -12.68 -3.62 11.14
N MET A 327 -12.25 -3.26 9.93
CA MET A 327 -12.46 -4.10 8.75
C MET A 327 -11.72 -5.45 8.88
N ASN A 328 -10.49 -5.43 9.38
CA ASN A 328 -9.70 -6.64 9.62
C ASN A 328 -10.28 -7.54 10.72
N ASN A 329 -10.81 -6.96 11.79
CA ASN A 329 -11.28 -7.72 12.95
C ASN A 329 -12.74 -8.17 12.82
N LEU A 330 -13.58 -7.38 12.16
CA LEU A 330 -15.02 -7.66 12.00
C LEU A 330 -15.36 -8.34 10.66
N CYS A 331 -14.50 -8.27 9.66
CA CYS A 331 -14.66 -8.97 8.39
C CYS A 331 -16.03 -8.70 7.72
N LEU A 332 -16.78 -9.73 7.30
CA LEU A 332 -18.13 -9.58 6.74
C LEU A 332 -19.15 -9.05 7.77
N SER A 333 -18.83 -9.13 9.06
CA SER A 333 -19.61 -8.51 10.14
C SER A 333 -19.20 -7.07 10.37
N PHE A 334 -18.31 -6.50 9.54
CA PHE A 334 -18.06 -5.07 9.47
C PHE A 334 -19.34 -4.36 9.00
N LYS A 335 -20.22 -4.18 9.98
CA LYS A 335 -21.30 -3.22 10.01
C LYS A 335 -20.74 -2.20 11.01
N PRO A 336 -20.31 -1.01 10.61
CA PRO A 336 -20.00 -0.01 11.62
C PRO A 336 -21.31 0.14 12.43
N PRO A 337 -21.41 -0.25 13.74
CA PRO A 337 -20.50 0.04 14.86
C PRO A 337 -20.26 -1.09 15.92
N ARG A 338 -19.17 -0.95 16.70
CA ARG A 338 -19.03 -1.09 18.20
C ARG A 338 -17.59 -1.41 18.65
N ALA A 339 -16.73 -1.96 17.80
CA ALA A 339 -15.40 -2.44 18.22
C ALA A 339 -14.28 -1.37 18.28
N PHE A 340 -14.41 -0.22 17.58
CA PHE A 340 -13.33 0.78 17.54
C PHE A 340 -13.15 1.59 18.84
N LEU A 341 -14.16 1.62 19.70
CA LEU A 341 -14.08 2.33 21.00
C LEU A 341 -13.82 1.37 22.17
N GLN A 342 -14.02 0.06 22.00
CA GLN A 342 -13.95 -0.91 23.10
C GLN A 342 -12.60 -1.62 23.23
N GLU A 343 -11.70 -1.53 22.23
CA GLU A 343 -10.34 -2.08 22.37
C GLU A 343 -9.38 -1.17 23.14
N SER A 344 -9.72 0.10 23.37
CA SER A 344 -8.92 0.95 24.28
C SER A 344 -8.88 0.41 25.72
N SER A 345 -9.91 -0.35 26.15
CA SER A 345 -9.96 -0.99 27.47
C SER A 345 -9.48 -2.46 27.50
N LEU A 346 -9.24 -3.10 26.35
CA LEU A 346 -8.69 -4.47 26.30
C LEU A 346 -7.16 -4.49 26.09
N ILE A 347 -6.54 -3.32 26.00
CA ILE A 347 -5.09 -3.14 25.96
C ILE A 347 -4.46 -3.40 27.34
N GLU A 348 -5.20 -3.27 28.45
CA GLU A 348 -4.64 -3.55 29.79
C GLU A 348 -4.34 -5.05 30.01
N ASP A 349 -5.16 -5.97 29.47
CA ASP A 349 -4.97 -7.42 29.69
C ASP A 349 -3.90 -8.06 28.79
N ARG A 350 -3.53 -7.41 27.67
CA ARG A 350 -2.44 -7.87 26.78
C ARG A 350 -1.10 -7.18 27.03
N LEU A 351 -1.05 -6.24 27.97
CA LEU A 351 0.18 -5.59 28.44
C LEU A 351 0.65 -6.24 29.74
N ASN A 352 1.21 -7.46 29.64
CA ASN A 352 2.08 -7.95 30.70
C ASN A 352 3.31 -7.00 30.81
N PRO A 353 3.59 -6.34 31.94
CA PRO A 353 4.41 -5.11 32.00
C PRO A 353 5.93 -5.27 31.79
N LYS A 354 6.41 -6.38 31.24
CA LYS A 354 7.86 -6.64 31.10
C LYS A 354 8.45 -6.42 29.70
N LYS A 355 7.64 -6.08 28.68
CA LYS A 355 8.13 -5.82 27.32
C LYS A 355 7.25 -4.85 26.54
N ALA A 356 7.38 -3.55 26.76
CA ALA A 356 7.15 -2.55 25.70
C ALA A 356 7.79 -1.24 26.14
N SER A 357 8.79 -0.80 25.39
CA SER A 357 9.41 0.52 25.56
C SER A 357 8.34 1.60 25.45
N VAL A 358 8.45 2.59 26.33
CA VAL A 358 7.69 3.85 26.35
C VAL A 358 7.42 4.35 24.93
N TYR A 359 6.23 4.03 24.44
CA TYR A 359 5.65 4.57 23.23
C TYR A 359 5.04 5.91 23.63
N ASN A 360 5.57 7.00 23.07
CA ASN A 360 4.96 8.31 23.14
C ASN A 360 4.23 8.51 21.81
N PRO A 361 2.91 8.28 21.75
CA PRO A 361 2.19 8.53 20.53
C PRO A 361 2.04 10.04 20.38
N ASP A 362 2.56 10.58 19.28
CA ASP A 362 1.94 11.74 18.66
C ASP A 362 0.64 11.30 17.95
N THR A 363 -0.21 10.52 18.64
CA THR A 363 -1.61 10.34 18.27
C THR A 363 -2.29 11.66 18.58
N SER A 364 -2.19 12.59 17.64
CA SER A 364 -3.10 13.72 17.63
C SER A 364 -4.52 13.15 17.72
N SER A 365 -5.22 13.47 18.81
CA SER A 365 -6.63 13.15 19.06
C SER A 365 -7.55 13.41 17.86
N SER A 366 -7.11 14.25 16.92
CA SER A 366 -7.74 14.52 15.63
C SER A 366 -7.86 13.31 14.69
N ASN A 367 -6.85 12.45 14.53
CA ASN A 367 -6.96 11.31 13.60
C ASN A 367 -8.03 10.33 14.08
N GLN A 368 -7.98 9.98 15.37
CA GLN A 368 -8.98 9.11 15.99
C GLN A 368 -10.37 9.74 15.94
N SER A 369 -10.47 11.06 16.11
CA SER A 369 -11.73 11.78 15.97
C SER A 369 -12.29 11.71 14.55
N CYS A 370 -11.47 11.91 13.50
CA CYS A 370 -11.95 11.83 12.12
C CYS A 370 -12.42 10.42 11.75
N ILE A 371 -11.66 9.39 12.13
CA ILE A 371 -12.05 7.98 11.94
C ILE A 371 -13.35 7.68 12.70
N ALA A 372 -13.50 8.19 13.93
CA ALA A 372 -14.72 8.00 14.71
C ALA A 372 -15.93 8.70 14.08
N THR A 373 -15.78 9.93 13.58
CA THR A 373 -16.83 10.64 12.83
C THR A 373 -17.27 9.84 11.61
N GLU A 374 -16.32 9.35 10.81
CA GLU A 374 -16.62 8.51 9.64
C GLU A 374 -17.33 7.22 10.02
N SER A 375 -16.84 6.52 11.05
CA SER A 375 -17.48 5.31 11.54
C SER A 375 -18.92 5.55 12.03
N ASN A 376 -19.16 6.64 12.76
CA ASN A 376 -20.50 7.01 13.23
C ASN A 376 -21.44 7.34 12.07
N TRP A 377 -20.95 8.06 11.05
CA TRP A 377 -21.74 8.33 9.87
C TRP A 377 -22.09 7.04 9.11
N ILE A 378 -21.12 6.18 8.80
CA ILE A 378 -21.39 4.92 8.06
C ILE A 378 -22.40 4.08 8.84
N THR A 379 -22.27 4.03 10.17
CA THR A 379 -23.23 3.34 11.05
C THR A 379 -24.66 3.83 10.85
N GLU A 380 -24.87 5.13 10.96
CA GLU A 380 -26.19 5.72 10.85
C GLU A 380 -26.75 5.59 9.43
N ALA A 381 -25.91 5.78 8.42
CA ALA A 381 -26.26 5.61 7.01
C ALA A 381 -26.64 4.16 6.68
N THR A 382 -25.86 3.17 7.13
CA THR A 382 -26.17 1.74 6.96
C THR A 382 -27.46 1.37 7.68
N ALA A 383 -27.65 1.84 8.92
CA ALA A 383 -28.88 1.57 9.67
C ALA A 383 -30.11 2.22 9.02
N LEU A 384 -29.97 3.40 8.42
CA LEU A 384 -31.02 4.07 7.70
C LEU A 384 -31.37 3.34 6.40
N ALA A 385 -30.36 2.96 5.61
CA ALA A 385 -30.53 2.19 4.38
C ALA A 385 -31.15 0.80 4.64
N ALA A 386 -30.78 0.13 5.73
CA ALA A 386 -31.33 -1.17 6.12
C ALA A 386 -32.83 -1.14 6.49
N LYS A 387 -33.44 0.04 6.67
CA LYS A 387 -34.90 0.17 6.82
C LYS A 387 -35.65 0.02 5.49
N VAL A 388 -34.96 0.24 4.38
CA VAL A 388 -35.52 0.25 3.02
C VAL A 388 -35.06 -0.98 2.23
N TYR A 389 -33.80 -1.38 2.39
CA TYR A 389 -33.18 -2.48 1.64
C TYR A 389 -32.81 -3.64 2.57
N SER A 390 -33.03 -4.87 2.11
CA SER A 390 -32.65 -6.09 2.84
C SER A 390 -31.34 -6.70 2.35
N GLU A 391 -31.02 -6.55 1.06
CA GLU A 391 -29.80 -7.11 0.46
C GLU A 391 -28.57 -6.29 0.86
N PRO A 392 -27.51 -6.92 1.42
CA PRO A 392 -26.32 -6.20 1.86
C PRO A 392 -25.64 -5.37 0.76
N SER A 393 -25.61 -5.85 -0.49
CA SER A 393 -25.04 -5.11 -1.62
C SER A 393 -25.82 -3.84 -1.92
N ASP A 394 -27.15 -3.87 -1.80
CA ASP A 394 -27.99 -2.70 -2.04
C ASP A 394 -27.80 -1.67 -0.94
N ILE A 395 -27.73 -2.10 0.32
CA ILE A 395 -27.42 -1.24 1.46
C ILE A 395 -26.05 -0.56 1.26
N ASN A 396 -25.01 -1.32 0.90
CA ASN A 396 -23.67 -0.79 0.66
C ASN A 396 -23.63 0.19 -0.53
N ASN A 397 -24.36 -0.11 -1.60
CA ASN A 397 -24.49 0.77 -2.75
C ASN A 397 -25.13 2.11 -2.36
N GLN A 398 -26.22 2.08 -1.57
CA GLN A 398 -26.86 3.31 -1.10
C GLN A 398 -25.90 4.17 -0.27
N VAL A 399 -25.18 3.56 0.69
CA VAL A 399 -24.20 4.29 1.53
C VAL A 399 -23.05 4.85 0.69
N GLN A 400 -22.56 4.10 -0.31
CA GLN A 400 -21.55 4.61 -1.25
C GLN A 400 -22.09 5.78 -2.08
N MET A 401 -23.34 5.74 -2.53
CA MET A 401 -23.94 6.85 -3.27
C MET A 401 -24.04 8.12 -2.43
N MET A 402 -24.44 8.01 -1.16
CA MET A 402 -24.46 9.13 -0.22
C MET A 402 -23.07 9.78 -0.08
N LEU A 403 -22.03 8.96 0.03
CA LEU A 403 -20.63 9.43 0.08
C LEU A 403 -20.25 10.19 -1.20
N CYS A 404 -20.49 9.58 -2.35
CA CYS A 404 -20.10 10.14 -3.63
C CYS A 404 -20.79 11.48 -3.90
N VAL A 405 -22.09 11.60 -3.57
CA VAL A 405 -22.82 12.87 -3.72
C VAL A 405 -22.23 13.93 -2.79
N PHE A 406 -21.93 13.62 -1.53
CA PHE A 406 -21.29 14.59 -0.64
C PHE A 406 -19.93 15.07 -1.16
N TYR A 407 -19.09 14.16 -1.69
CA TYR A 407 -17.82 14.57 -2.30
C TYR A 407 -18.04 15.49 -3.51
N ASN A 408 -19.04 15.17 -4.34
CA ASN A 408 -19.35 15.99 -5.52
C ASN A 408 -19.84 17.39 -5.13
N GLU A 409 -20.81 17.47 -4.23
CA GLU A 409 -21.50 18.72 -3.86
C GLU A 409 -20.67 19.58 -2.90
N CYS A 410 -19.93 18.95 -1.97
CA CYS A 410 -19.35 19.65 -0.82
C CYS A 410 -17.82 19.72 -0.83
N LEU A 411 -17.13 18.84 -1.58
CA LEU A 411 -15.66 18.72 -1.54
C LEU A 411 -14.98 19.00 -2.89
N GLY A 412 -15.66 19.74 -3.76
CA GLY A 412 -15.07 20.26 -4.99
C GLY A 412 -15.20 19.33 -6.21
N GLY A 413 -16.14 18.38 -6.19
CA GLY A 413 -16.49 17.58 -7.36
C GLY A 413 -15.83 16.20 -7.41
N VAL A 414 -16.40 15.31 -8.23
CA VAL A 414 -15.77 14.04 -8.62
C VAL A 414 -15.45 14.06 -10.11
N TYR A 415 -14.24 13.62 -10.46
CA TYR A 415 -13.71 13.75 -11.81
C TYR A 415 -13.28 12.40 -12.39
N ASP A 416 -13.32 12.30 -13.71
CA ASP A 416 -12.75 11.15 -14.42
C ASP A 416 -11.22 11.24 -14.44
N TYR A 417 -10.56 10.11 -14.66
CA TYR A 417 -9.13 10.05 -14.90
C TYR A 417 -8.77 10.79 -16.19
N SER A 418 -7.56 11.37 -16.24
CA SER A 418 -7.03 11.93 -17.48
C SER A 418 -6.84 10.84 -18.53
N GLU A 419 -6.92 11.21 -19.81
CA GLU A 419 -6.66 10.27 -20.91
C GLU A 419 -5.24 9.67 -20.86
N GLU A 420 -4.27 10.46 -20.38
CA GLU A 420 -2.91 9.97 -20.11
C GLU A 420 -2.91 8.87 -19.05
N PHE A 421 -3.64 9.05 -17.94
CA PHE A 421 -3.75 8.04 -16.88
C PHE A 421 -4.44 6.78 -17.39
N LYS A 422 -5.59 6.92 -18.08
CA LYS A 422 -6.32 5.80 -18.68
C LYS A 422 -5.44 4.99 -19.64
N LYS A 423 -4.69 5.67 -20.50
CA LYS A 423 -3.74 5.04 -21.43
C LYS A 423 -2.61 4.32 -20.70
N THR A 424 -2.02 4.97 -19.69
CA THR A 424 -0.84 4.47 -18.96
C THR A 424 -1.19 3.24 -18.13
N PHE A 425 -2.29 3.30 -17.39
CA PHE A 425 -2.73 2.23 -16.49
C PHE A 425 -3.74 1.27 -17.13
N ARG A 426 -4.03 1.44 -18.43
CA ARG A 426 -4.99 0.62 -19.19
C ARG A 426 -6.37 0.57 -18.52
N VAL A 427 -6.77 1.70 -17.94
CA VAL A 427 -8.07 1.86 -17.28
C VAL A 427 -9.08 2.31 -18.33
N HIS A 428 -10.18 1.58 -18.44
CA HIS A 428 -11.23 1.83 -19.45
C HIS A 428 -12.50 2.45 -18.87
N SER A 429 -12.57 2.60 -17.55
CA SER A 429 -13.77 3.09 -16.85
C SER A 429 -13.40 4.22 -15.89
N PRO A 430 -14.32 5.17 -15.65
CA PRO A 430 -14.13 6.20 -14.64
C PRO A 430 -13.97 5.62 -13.23
N PRO A 431 -13.46 6.38 -12.25
CA PRO A 431 -13.47 5.95 -10.86
C PRO A 431 -14.90 5.67 -10.34
N PRO A 432 -15.08 4.78 -9.35
CA PRO A 432 -16.38 4.39 -8.81
C PRO A 432 -17.33 5.56 -8.52
N CYS A 433 -16.90 6.58 -7.79
CA CYS A 433 -17.78 7.71 -7.50
C CYS A 433 -18.14 8.55 -8.72
N LYS A 434 -17.28 8.63 -9.73
CA LYS A 434 -17.61 9.31 -10.99
C LYS A 434 -18.72 8.56 -11.74
N GLN A 435 -18.67 7.23 -11.77
CA GLN A 435 -19.73 6.42 -12.36
C GLN A 435 -21.07 6.60 -11.63
N VAL A 436 -21.04 6.67 -10.28
CA VAL A 436 -22.21 6.94 -9.46
C VAL A 436 -22.85 8.28 -9.79
N ILE A 437 -22.07 9.36 -9.80
CA ILE A 437 -22.60 10.71 -10.09
C ILE A 437 -23.16 10.80 -11.50
N ASP A 438 -22.49 10.19 -12.49
CA ASP A 438 -23.00 10.16 -13.86
C ASP A 438 -24.29 9.35 -14.00
N GLY A 439 -24.43 8.24 -13.25
CA GLY A 439 -25.65 7.45 -13.21
C GLY A 439 -26.81 8.20 -12.55
N LEU A 440 -26.57 8.91 -11.45
CA LEU A 440 -27.56 9.77 -10.81
C LEU A 440 -28.02 10.90 -11.74
N ALA A 441 -27.09 11.55 -12.44
CA ALA A 441 -27.40 12.63 -13.38
C ALA A 441 -28.23 12.16 -14.58
N ARG A 442 -28.06 10.91 -15.03
CA ARG A 442 -28.88 10.30 -16.10
C ARG A 442 -30.21 9.73 -15.61
N GLY A 443 -30.41 9.58 -14.30
CA GLY A 443 -31.57 8.91 -13.71
C GLY A 443 -31.47 7.38 -13.71
N ASP A 444 -30.30 6.81 -13.99
CA ASP A 444 -30.05 5.36 -13.91
C ASP A 444 -29.97 4.89 -12.45
N PHE A 445 -29.53 5.76 -11.55
CA PHE A 445 -29.40 5.50 -10.12
C PHE A 445 -30.31 6.42 -9.30
N VAL A 446 -30.64 5.98 -8.09
CA VAL A 446 -31.41 6.76 -7.12
C VAL A 446 -30.93 6.46 -5.70
N ILE A 447 -30.79 7.52 -4.89
CA ILE A 447 -30.62 7.36 -3.44
C ILE A 447 -32.03 7.22 -2.85
N GLY A 448 -32.46 5.98 -2.62
CA GLY A 448 -33.81 5.64 -2.17
C GLY A 448 -34.00 5.66 -0.66
N VAL A 449 -33.10 6.32 0.08
CA VAL A 449 -33.04 6.27 1.55
C VAL A 449 -33.47 7.61 2.14
N PRO A 450 -34.71 7.78 2.63
CA PRO A 450 -35.19 9.06 3.14
C PRO A 450 -34.37 9.58 4.33
N GLY A 451 -34.01 10.87 4.31
CA GLY A 451 -33.29 11.54 5.40
C GLY A 451 -31.78 11.28 5.42
N TRP A 452 -31.22 10.78 4.31
CA TRP A 452 -29.78 10.51 4.21
C TRP A 452 -28.94 11.79 4.20
N GLU A 453 -29.45 12.88 3.62
CA GLU A 453 -28.78 14.18 3.57
C GLU A 453 -28.60 14.74 4.97
N ALA A 454 -29.69 14.76 5.76
CA ALA A 454 -29.65 15.17 7.17
C ALA A 454 -28.70 14.28 8.00
N THR A 455 -28.66 12.97 7.70
CA THR A 455 -27.71 12.05 8.33
C THR A 455 -26.27 12.42 7.96
N MET A 456 -25.97 12.74 6.71
CA MET A 456 -24.64 13.18 6.27
C MET A 456 -24.23 14.50 6.93
N MET A 457 -25.12 15.49 6.92
CA MET A 457 -24.90 16.84 7.43
C MET A 457 -24.78 16.91 8.96
N LYS A 458 -25.26 15.89 9.68
CA LYS A 458 -25.01 15.73 11.11
C LYS A 458 -23.54 15.50 11.43
N HIS A 459 -22.80 14.81 10.55
CA HIS A 459 -21.40 14.43 10.77
C HIS A 459 -20.42 15.33 10.04
N TYR A 460 -20.81 15.88 8.89
CA TYR A 460 -19.92 16.67 8.04
C TYR A 460 -20.52 18.02 7.65
N LYS A 461 -19.65 19.02 7.52
CA LYS A 461 -20.04 20.36 7.10
C LYS A 461 -19.97 20.49 5.58
N CYS A 462 -21.00 21.06 4.97
CA CYS A 462 -21.02 21.43 3.56
C CYS A 462 -21.15 22.95 3.46
N SER A 463 -20.13 23.61 2.91
CA SER A 463 -20.08 25.08 2.87
C SER A 463 -20.97 25.69 1.79
N SER A 464 -21.33 24.92 0.76
CA SER A 464 -22.14 25.40 -0.38
C SER A 464 -22.91 24.25 -1.03
N PRO A 465 -23.89 23.64 -0.32
CA PRO A 465 -24.71 22.60 -0.91
C PRO A 465 -25.51 23.17 -2.09
N SER A 466 -25.68 22.41 -3.17
CA SER A 466 -26.62 22.79 -4.22
C SER A 466 -28.05 22.81 -3.66
N SER A 467 -28.96 23.55 -4.30
CA SER A 467 -30.38 23.60 -3.88
C SER A 467 -31.10 22.25 -3.95
N VAL A 468 -30.50 21.26 -4.59
CA VAL A 468 -30.99 19.88 -4.70
C VAL A 468 -30.49 19.02 -3.54
N PHE A 469 -29.37 19.40 -2.90
CA PHE A 469 -28.76 18.70 -1.77
C PHE A 469 -29.09 19.35 -0.41
N ALA A 470 -29.50 20.63 -0.41
CA ALA A 470 -29.73 21.46 0.79
C ALA A 470 -31.02 21.14 1.54
#